data_AF-A0A0F9MWH5-F1
#
_entry.id   AF-A0A0F9MWH5-F1
#
_cell.length_a   1.000
_cell.length_b   1.000
_cell.length_c   1.000
_cell.angle_alpha   90.00
_cell.angle_beta   90.00
_cell.angle_gamma   90.00
#
_symmetry.space_group_name_H-M   'P 1'
#
loop_
_entity.id
_entity.type
_entity.pdbx_description
1 polymer ?
#
loop_
_entity_poly.entity_id
_entity_poly.type
_entity_poly.pdbx_seq_one_letter_code
_entity_poly.pdbx_strand_id
1 'polypeptide(L)'
;MKSITLKKLFLLHSWVGIITAVLLFIVAFSGALAVLSRPELKIWANPELQSSQHVASAQINRLVNEYHKKVPSEFGENIHVFLPSGHNFHLLTLVFESHHGDENYDQEVARVFQFHPNTLVLENTYYGPSKEFYANKKTDAPTYIGEFHADLHLGRPIGLILTGFLGLTLLVSAVTGLFIHRKLIKELFTFRRDKGLDIAVSD
;
A
#
# COMPACT_ATOMS: atom_id res chain seq x y z
N MET A 1 15.76 41.57 29.79
CA MET A 1 15.63 40.09 29.82
C MET A 1 14.65 39.49 28.78
N LYS A 2 13.89 40.27 27.98
CA LYS A 2 12.86 39.74 27.05
C LYS A 2 13.34 39.24 25.67
N SER A 3 14.51 39.67 25.17
CA SER A 3 14.92 39.35 23.77
C SER A 3 15.43 37.92 23.57
N ILE A 4 16.03 37.30 24.60
CA ILE A 4 16.58 35.94 24.52
C ILE A 4 15.44 34.91 24.43
N THR A 5 14.33 35.13 25.13
CA THR A 5 13.16 34.23 25.11
C THR A 5 12.46 34.23 23.75
N LEU A 6 12.30 35.41 23.13
CA LEU A 6 11.73 35.54 21.78
C LEU A 6 12.60 34.84 20.72
N LYS A 7 13.92 35.05 20.74
CA LYS A 7 14.85 34.36 19.82
C LYS A 7 14.78 32.84 19.96
N LYS A 8 14.73 32.32 21.19
CA LYS A 8 14.57 30.89 21.45
C LYS A 8 13.24 30.35 20.92
N LEU A 9 12.14 31.09 21.07
CA LEU A 9 10.83 30.67 20.55
C LEU A 9 10.79 30.64 19.03
N PHE A 10 11.37 31.63 18.34
CA PHE A 10 11.49 31.62 16.87
C PHE A 10 12.37 30.47 16.38
N LEU A 11 13.48 30.20 17.07
CA LEU A 11 14.34 29.07 16.76
C LEU A 11 13.58 27.75 16.89
N LEU A 12 12.86 27.56 17.99
CA LEU A 12 12.04 26.37 18.22
C LEU A 12 10.94 26.22 17.15
N HIS A 13 10.23 27.30 16.83
CA HIS A 13 9.21 27.28 15.78
C HIS A 13 9.78 26.91 14.41
N SER A 14 10.95 27.45 14.07
CA SER A 14 11.62 27.15 12.79
C SER A 14 12.02 25.67 12.69
N TRP A 15 12.62 25.12 13.76
CA TRP A 15 13.00 23.70 13.79
C TRP A 15 11.79 22.78 13.76
N VAL A 16 10.76 23.06 14.55
CA VAL A 16 9.51 22.30 14.53
C VAL A 16 8.88 22.35 13.14
N GLY A 17 8.80 23.53 12.52
CA GLY A 17 8.27 23.71 11.17
C GLY A 17 9.04 22.91 10.12
N ILE A 18 10.38 22.95 10.14
CA ILE A 18 11.22 22.20 9.20
C ILE A 18 11.01 20.69 9.37
N ILE A 19 11.05 20.19 10.61
CA ILE A 19 10.87 18.75 10.89
C ILE A 19 9.48 18.31 10.43
N THR A 20 8.43 19.03 10.80
CA THR A 20 7.06 18.72 10.38
C THR A 20 6.92 18.78 8.86
N ALA A 21 7.50 19.78 8.18
CA ALA A 21 7.45 19.88 6.73
C ALA A 21 8.14 18.70 6.03
N VAL A 22 9.31 18.25 6.52
CA VAL A 22 10.01 17.08 5.98
C VAL A 22 9.18 15.81 6.17
N LEU A 23 8.59 15.60 7.36
CA LEU A 23 7.73 14.45 7.61
C LEU A 23 6.48 14.45 6.73
N LEU A 24 5.83 15.62 6.58
CA LEU A 24 4.70 15.80 5.69
C LEU A 24 5.08 15.54 4.23
N PHE A 25 6.26 15.99 3.79
CA PHE A 25 6.76 15.70 2.45
C PHE A 25 6.93 14.18 2.24
N ILE A 26 7.56 13.48 3.18
CA ILE A 26 7.75 12.02 3.08
C ILE A 26 6.40 11.31 2.98
N VAL A 27 5.44 11.64 3.85
CA VAL A 27 4.11 11.01 3.86
C VAL A 27 3.31 11.37 2.60
N ALA A 28 3.33 12.63 2.17
CA ALA A 28 2.60 13.05 0.97
C ALA A 28 3.21 12.47 -0.31
N PHE A 29 4.54 12.45 -0.41
CA PHE A 29 5.25 11.88 -1.55
C PHE A 29 5.05 10.36 -1.63
N SER A 30 5.21 9.66 -0.50
CA SER A 30 4.91 8.22 -0.46
C SER A 30 3.44 7.94 -0.75
N GLY A 31 2.53 8.80 -0.32
CA GLY A 31 1.10 8.71 -0.62
C GLY A 31 0.79 8.87 -2.11
N ALA A 32 1.42 9.83 -2.77
CA ALA A 32 1.28 10.02 -4.22
C ALA A 32 1.76 8.77 -5.00
N LEU A 33 2.85 8.14 -4.56
CA LEU A 33 3.31 6.88 -5.14
C LEU A 33 2.38 5.71 -4.79
N ALA A 34 1.84 5.67 -3.57
CA ALA A 34 0.95 4.61 -3.10
C ALA A 34 -0.35 4.52 -3.90
N VAL A 35 -0.83 5.63 -4.47
CA VAL A 35 -1.98 5.64 -5.40
C VAL A 35 -1.71 4.77 -6.63
N LEU A 36 -0.47 4.73 -7.11
CA LEU A 36 -0.06 3.93 -8.27
C LEU A 36 0.39 2.51 -7.87
N SER A 37 0.57 2.25 -6.57
CA SER A 37 1.05 0.95 -6.10
C SER A 37 0.14 -0.21 -6.48
N ARG A 38 -1.18 0.01 -6.57
CA ARG A 38 -2.16 -1.05 -6.81
C ARG A 38 -3.26 -0.60 -7.80
N PRO A 39 -3.44 -1.31 -8.93
CA PRO A 39 -2.66 -2.44 -9.44
C PRO A 39 -1.48 -2.05 -10.36
N GLU A 40 -1.30 -0.79 -10.73
CA GLU A 40 -0.47 -0.37 -11.86
C GLU A 40 1.00 -0.72 -11.69
N LEU A 41 1.64 -0.23 -10.62
CA LEU A 41 3.04 -0.55 -10.33
C LEU A 41 3.22 -2.03 -10.01
N LYS A 42 2.19 -2.70 -9.49
CA LYS A 42 2.21 -4.14 -9.21
C LYS A 42 2.23 -4.98 -10.47
N ILE A 43 1.42 -4.62 -11.48
CA ILE A 43 1.46 -5.25 -12.81
C ILE A 43 2.81 -4.96 -13.48
N TRP A 44 3.32 -3.73 -13.35
CA TRP A 44 4.62 -3.37 -13.90
C TRP A 44 5.77 -4.16 -13.26
N ALA A 45 5.76 -4.31 -11.94
CA ALA A 45 6.81 -4.99 -11.17
C ALA A 45 6.79 -6.52 -11.30
N ASN A 46 5.64 -7.11 -11.64
CA ASN A 46 5.44 -8.57 -11.72
C ASN A 46 5.05 -8.97 -13.17
N PRO A 47 6.02 -9.40 -14.00
CA PRO A 47 5.79 -9.73 -15.42
C PRO A 47 4.67 -10.75 -15.66
N GLU A 48 4.47 -11.68 -14.73
CA GLU A 48 3.43 -12.69 -14.79
C GLU A 48 2.01 -12.12 -14.82
N LEU A 49 1.81 -10.89 -14.31
CA LEU A 49 0.54 -10.17 -14.34
C LEU A 49 0.30 -9.40 -15.64
N GLN A 50 1.34 -9.09 -16.40
CA GLN A 50 1.24 -8.26 -17.63
C GLN A 50 0.51 -9.00 -18.75
N SER A 51 0.64 -10.33 -18.78
CA SER A 51 0.03 -11.19 -19.79
C SER A 51 -1.13 -11.99 -19.23
N SER A 52 -1.95 -11.39 -18.35
CA SER A 52 -3.06 -12.09 -17.67
C SER A 52 -4.05 -12.67 -18.69
N GLN A 53 -3.82 -13.93 -19.09
CA GLN A 53 -4.86 -14.74 -19.68
C GLN A 53 -5.86 -14.97 -18.54
N HIS A 54 -7.10 -14.55 -18.75
CA HIS A 54 -8.17 -14.81 -17.82
C HIS A 54 -8.25 -16.33 -17.55
N VAL A 55 -7.78 -16.76 -16.38
CA VAL A 55 -7.81 -18.18 -16.00
C VAL A 55 -9.27 -18.59 -15.94
N ALA A 56 -9.65 -19.55 -16.77
CA ALA A 56 -11.04 -19.98 -16.83
C ALA A 56 -11.46 -20.54 -15.47
N SER A 57 -12.66 -20.18 -15.00
CA SER A 57 -13.20 -20.68 -13.73
C SER A 57 -13.18 -22.22 -13.65
N ALA A 58 -13.40 -22.91 -14.77
CA ALA A 58 -13.31 -24.36 -14.88
C ALA A 58 -11.90 -24.92 -14.62
N GLN A 59 -10.83 -24.17 -14.90
CA GLN A 59 -9.46 -24.57 -14.54
C GLN A 59 -9.21 -24.40 -13.04
N ILE A 60 -9.67 -23.28 -12.46
CA ILE A 60 -9.56 -23.01 -11.02
C ILE A 60 -10.29 -24.10 -10.23
N ASN A 61 -11.53 -24.42 -10.61
CA ASN A 61 -12.31 -25.47 -9.94
C ASN A 61 -11.62 -26.84 -10.02
N ARG A 62 -11.01 -27.17 -11.16
CA ARG A 62 -10.22 -28.41 -11.30
C ARG A 62 -9.04 -28.43 -10.33
N LEU A 63 -8.30 -27.32 -10.24
CA LEU A 63 -7.13 -27.20 -9.38
C LEU A 63 -7.52 -27.28 -7.90
N VAL A 64 -8.57 -26.57 -7.49
CA VAL A 64 -9.11 -26.64 -6.13
C VAL A 64 -9.49 -28.08 -5.77
N ASN A 65 -10.25 -28.76 -6.63
CA ASN A 65 -10.66 -30.15 -6.38
C ASN A 65 -9.47 -31.13 -6.37
N GLU A 66 -8.45 -30.91 -7.19
CA GLU A 66 -7.24 -31.73 -7.20
C GLU A 66 -6.45 -31.57 -5.90
N TYR A 67 -6.22 -30.33 -5.46
CA TYR A 67 -5.42 -30.04 -4.27
C TYR A 67 -6.19 -30.26 -2.97
N HIS A 68 -7.52 -30.15 -2.98
CA HIS A 68 -8.37 -30.55 -1.87
C HIS A 68 -8.18 -32.03 -1.49
N LYS A 69 -7.93 -32.90 -2.47
CA LYS A 69 -7.63 -34.33 -2.21
C LYS A 69 -6.23 -34.57 -1.64
N LYS A 70 -5.32 -33.60 -1.76
CA LYS A 70 -3.93 -33.69 -1.29
C LYS A 70 -3.75 -33.17 0.14
N VAL A 71 -4.74 -32.45 0.67
CA VAL A 71 -4.74 -31.94 2.04
C VAL A 71 -5.58 -32.85 2.95
N PRO A 72 -5.25 -32.96 4.24
CA PRO A 72 -6.09 -33.67 5.21
C PRO A 72 -7.51 -33.09 5.26
N SER A 73 -8.48 -33.90 5.69
CA SER A 73 -9.90 -33.51 5.75
C SER A 73 -10.17 -32.29 6.64
N GLU A 74 -9.32 -32.05 7.64
CA GLU A 74 -9.36 -30.89 8.54
C GLU A 74 -9.27 -29.55 7.81
N PHE A 75 -8.58 -29.51 6.67
CA PHE A 75 -8.40 -28.30 5.84
C PHE A 75 -9.53 -28.11 4.81
N GLY A 76 -10.60 -28.89 4.90
CA GLY A 76 -11.68 -28.91 3.92
C GLY A 76 -12.77 -27.87 4.13
N GLU A 77 -12.84 -27.25 5.30
CA GLU A 77 -13.94 -26.34 5.66
C GLU A 77 -13.73 -24.92 5.13
N ASN A 78 -12.49 -24.42 5.13
CA ASN A 78 -12.16 -23.06 4.73
C ASN A 78 -11.15 -23.07 3.59
N ILE A 79 -11.66 -22.77 2.38
CA ILE A 79 -10.84 -22.70 1.17
C ILE A 79 -10.94 -21.28 0.62
N HIS A 80 -9.81 -20.57 0.62
CA HIS A 80 -9.70 -19.26 0.00
C HIS A 80 -8.98 -19.37 -1.33
N VAL A 81 -9.55 -18.72 -2.36
CA VAL A 81 -8.95 -18.60 -3.68
C VAL A 81 -8.62 -17.13 -3.91
N PHE A 82 -7.33 -16.81 -3.94
CA PHE A 82 -6.86 -15.48 -4.28
C PHE A 82 -6.47 -15.42 -5.74
N LEU A 83 -7.20 -14.60 -6.49
CA LEU A 83 -6.94 -14.37 -7.90
C LEU A 83 -5.70 -13.49 -8.09
N PRO A 84 -4.92 -13.71 -9.16
CA PRO A 84 -3.77 -12.89 -9.54
C PRO A 84 -4.25 -11.58 -10.18
N SER A 85 -4.90 -10.72 -9.39
CA SER A 85 -5.47 -9.45 -9.87
C SER A 85 -4.50 -8.28 -9.79
N GLY A 86 -3.31 -8.48 -9.21
CA GLY A 86 -2.35 -7.40 -8.96
C GLY A 86 -2.74 -6.47 -7.82
N HIS A 87 -3.85 -6.71 -7.11
CA HIS A 87 -4.18 -5.93 -5.92
C HIS A 87 -3.49 -6.52 -4.68
N ASN A 88 -3.86 -7.75 -4.32
CA ASN A 88 -3.33 -8.43 -3.15
C ASN A 88 -2.27 -9.46 -3.53
N PHE A 89 -2.56 -10.35 -4.48
CA PHE A 89 -1.66 -11.45 -4.89
C PHE A 89 -1.26 -11.30 -6.36
N HIS A 90 -0.01 -11.65 -6.66
CA HIS A 90 0.50 -11.73 -8.03
C HIS A 90 0.42 -13.17 -8.59
N LEU A 91 0.40 -14.17 -7.71
CA LEU A 91 0.17 -15.59 -8.04
C LEU A 91 -1.27 -16.00 -7.74
N LEU A 92 -1.77 -16.98 -8.50
CA LEU A 92 -3.00 -17.69 -8.14
C LEU A 92 -2.71 -18.49 -6.87
N THR A 93 -3.37 -18.13 -5.76
CA THR A 93 -3.07 -18.73 -4.46
C THR A 93 -4.30 -19.45 -3.93
N LEU A 94 -4.16 -20.74 -3.67
CA LEU A 94 -5.15 -21.57 -2.97
C LEU A 94 -4.71 -21.73 -1.52
N VAL A 95 -5.53 -21.29 -0.58
CA VAL A 95 -5.30 -21.44 0.85
C VAL A 95 -6.35 -22.38 1.40
N PHE A 96 -5.90 -23.50 1.94
CA PHE A 96 -6.73 -24.44 2.68
C PHE A 96 -6.42 -24.23 4.16
N GLU A 97 -7.41 -23.87 4.95
CA GLU A 97 -7.25 -23.46 6.34
C GLU A 97 -8.07 -24.35 7.28
N SER A 98 -7.43 -24.79 8.37
CA SER A 98 -8.07 -25.50 9.46
C SER A 98 -8.12 -24.58 10.68
N HIS A 99 -9.33 -24.28 11.19
CA HIS A 99 -9.49 -23.44 12.37
C HIS A 99 -9.04 -24.12 13.66
N HIS A 100 -9.20 -25.45 13.73
CA HIS A 100 -8.88 -26.24 14.92
C HIS A 100 -7.43 -26.73 14.90
N GLY A 101 -6.65 -26.33 13.89
CA GLY A 101 -5.29 -26.81 13.70
C GLY A 101 -5.23 -28.22 13.12
N ASP A 102 -4.12 -28.90 13.38
CA ASP A 102 -3.86 -30.27 12.94
C ASP A 102 -3.00 -31.01 13.99
N GLU A 103 -2.53 -32.22 13.67
CA GLU A 103 -1.68 -33.01 14.56
C GLU A 103 -0.40 -32.28 15.04
N ASN A 104 0.07 -31.27 14.30
CA ASN A 104 1.31 -30.54 14.61
C ASN A 104 1.07 -29.19 15.29
N TYR A 105 -0.13 -28.62 15.18
CA TYR A 105 -0.44 -27.28 15.69
C TYR A 105 -1.83 -27.21 16.33
N ASP A 106 -1.91 -26.64 17.53
CA ASP A 106 -3.16 -26.38 18.27
C ASP A 106 -3.77 -24.98 17.96
N GLN A 107 -3.45 -24.44 16.79
CA GLN A 107 -3.91 -23.12 16.33
C GLN A 107 -4.24 -23.17 14.85
N GLU A 108 -4.81 -22.10 14.30
CA GLU A 108 -5.18 -22.04 12.88
C GLU A 108 -3.96 -22.28 11.97
N VAL A 109 -4.05 -23.32 11.13
CA VAL A 109 -2.99 -23.71 10.18
C VAL A 109 -3.48 -23.56 8.76
N ALA A 110 -2.61 -23.08 7.89
CA ALA A 110 -2.84 -22.97 6.46
C ALA A 110 -1.91 -23.90 5.68
N ARG A 111 -2.48 -24.66 4.74
CA ARG A 111 -1.75 -25.24 3.60
C ARG A 111 -2.02 -24.40 2.37
N VAL A 112 -0.98 -23.77 1.86
CA VAL A 112 -1.07 -22.82 0.76
C VAL A 112 -0.33 -23.36 -0.45
N PHE A 113 -0.96 -23.26 -1.62
CA PHE A 113 -0.39 -23.60 -2.91
C PHE A 113 -0.46 -22.38 -3.82
N GLN A 114 0.69 -21.92 -4.32
CA GLN A 114 0.80 -20.77 -5.18
C GLN A 114 1.20 -21.22 -6.58
N PHE A 115 0.43 -20.78 -7.56
CA PHE A 115 0.57 -21.18 -8.95
C PHE A 115 0.87 -19.96 -9.82
N HIS A 116 1.71 -20.17 -10.82
CA HIS A 116 1.92 -19.17 -11.86
C HIS A 116 0.58 -18.87 -12.55
N PRO A 117 0.18 -17.60 -12.71
CA PRO A 117 -1.15 -17.23 -13.20
C PRO A 117 -1.46 -17.79 -14.60
N ASN A 118 -0.48 -17.77 -15.51
CA ASN A 118 -0.69 -18.20 -16.90
C ASN A 118 -0.45 -19.70 -17.17
N THR A 119 0.61 -20.29 -16.59
CA THR A 119 0.98 -21.70 -16.84
C THR A 119 0.33 -22.67 -15.86
N LEU A 120 -0.21 -22.18 -14.74
CA LEU A 120 -0.76 -22.96 -13.63
C LEU A 120 0.24 -23.96 -13.02
N VAL A 121 1.54 -23.75 -13.24
CA VAL A 121 2.60 -24.53 -12.61
C VAL A 121 2.69 -24.10 -11.14
N LEU A 122 2.81 -25.08 -10.24
CA LEU A 122 3.02 -24.84 -8.82
C LEU A 122 4.41 -24.23 -8.60
N GLU A 123 4.48 -23.05 -8.00
CA GLU A 123 5.73 -22.32 -7.75
C GLU A 123 6.16 -22.39 -6.29
N ASN A 124 5.20 -22.28 -5.37
CA ASN A 124 5.49 -22.21 -3.95
C ASN A 124 4.41 -22.90 -3.13
N THR A 125 4.84 -23.45 -1.99
CA THR A 125 3.96 -24.08 -1.00
C THR A 125 4.29 -23.58 0.37
N TYR A 126 3.28 -23.37 1.19
CA TYR A 126 3.45 -23.03 2.60
C TYR A 126 2.62 -23.98 3.46
N TYR A 127 3.19 -24.37 4.60
CA TYR A 127 2.51 -25.12 5.65
C TYR A 127 2.97 -24.55 6.99
N GLY A 128 2.00 -24.19 7.83
CA GLY A 128 2.25 -23.61 9.14
C GLY A 128 1.11 -22.71 9.58
N PRO A 129 1.30 -21.93 10.65
CA PRO A 129 0.26 -21.08 11.20
C PRO A 129 -0.28 -20.10 10.15
N SER A 130 -1.61 -19.97 10.05
CA SER A 130 -2.25 -19.10 9.05
C SER A 130 -1.80 -17.65 9.19
N LYS A 131 -1.69 -17.15 10.42
CA LYS A 131 -1.24 -15.78 10.70
C LYS A 131 0.15 -15.50 10.16
N GLU A 132 1.07 -16.46 10.27
CA GLU A 132 2.44 -16.31 9.78
C GLU A 132 2.49 -16.25 8.25
N PHE A 133 1.64 -16.99 7.54
CA PHE A 133 1.55 -16.89 6.08
C PHE A 133 1.22 -15.46 5.64
N TYR A 134 0.20 -14.85 6.26
CA TYR A 134 -0.23 -13.50 5.92
C TYR A 134 0.77 -12.42 6.39
N ALA A 135 1.43 -12.64 7.52
CA ALA A 135 2.43 -11.71 8.05
C ALA A 135 3.77 -11.73 7.28
N ASN A 136 4.22 -12.91 6.85
CA ASN A 136 5.49 -13.11 6.15
C ASN A 136 5.34 -13.18 4.64
N LYS A 137 4.21 -12.70 4.12
CA LYS A 137 3.99 -12.64 2.68
C LYS A 137 5.10 -11.81 2.04
N LYS A 138 5.80 -12.38 1.05
CA LYS A 138 6.82 -11.65 0.29
C LYS A 138 6.20 -10.36 -0.26
N THR A 139 6.77 -9.23 0.17
CA THR A 139 6.34 -7.90 -0.27
C THR A 139 7.14 -7.51 -1.50
N ASP A 140 6.43 -7.17 -2.57
CA ASP A 140 7.02 -6.51 -3.74
C ASP A 140 7.17 -5.01 -3.45
N ALA A 141 8.04 -4.33 -4.21
CA ALA A 141 8.26 -2.89 -4.03
C ALA A 141 6.97 -2.04 -4.03
N PRO A 142 5.96 -2.32 -4.87
CA PRO A 142 4.68 -1.61 -4.83
C PRO A 142 3.92 -1.80 -3.51
N THR A 143 3.91 -3.03 -2.95
CA THR A 143 3.31 -3.30 -1.64
C THR A 143 4.07 -2.58 -0.52
N TYR A 144 5.42 -2.60 -0.58
CA TYR A 144 6.28 -1.86 0.35
C TYR A 144 5.93 -0.36 0.39
N ILE A 145 5.74 0.29 -0.76
CA ILE A 145 5.40 1.72 -0.83
C ILE A 145 4.07 2.00 -0.11
N GLY A 146 3.07 1.15 -0.32
CA GLY A 146 1.76 1.30 0.32
C GLY A 146 1.82 1.10 1.83
N GLU A 147 2.58 0.12 2.30
CA GLU A 147 2.78 -0.15 3.73
C GLU A 147 3.60 0.96 4.40
N PHE A 148 4.70 1.38 3.77
CA PHE A 148 5.50 2.52 4.23
C PHE A 148 4.69 3.81 4.29
N HIS A 149 3.80 4.07 3.34
CA HIS A 149 2.90 5.23 3.44
C HIS A 149 1.95 5.12 4.65
N ALA A 150 1.43 3.92 4.93
CA ALA A 150 0.41 3.72 5.96
C ALA A 150 0.96 3.77 7.39
N ASP A 151 2.16 3.23 7.64
CA ASP A 151 2.72 3.15 8.99
C ASP A 151 4.22 3.52 9.10
N LEU A 152 4.82 4.04 8.03
CA LEU A 152 6.25 4.38 7.97
C LEU A 152 7.19 3.21 8.33
N HIS A 153 6.68 1.97 8.32
CA HIS A 153 7.34 0.78 8.85
C HIS A 153 7.82 0.91 10.31
N LEU A 154 7.17 1.78 11.09
CA LEU A 154 7.39 1.88 12.53
C LEU A 154 6.60 0.82 13.31
N GLY A 155 5.85 -0.03 12.61
CA GLY A 155 5.00 -1.06 13.18
C GLY A 155 3.68 -0.50 13.72
N ARG A 156 2.73 -1.41 13.92
CA ARG A 156 1.41 -1.08 14.46
C ARG A 156 1.43 -1.17 15.99
N PRO A 157 0.77 -0.24 16.71
CA PRO A 157 -0.09 0.84 16.19
C PRO A 157 0.64 2.17 15.96
N ILE A 158 1.89 2.31 16.42
CA ILE A 158 2.57 3.61 16.56
C ILE A 158 2.71 4.32 15.21
N GLY A 159 3.18 3.62 14.18
CA GLY A 159 3.37 4.17 12.84
C GLY A 159 2.08 4.68 12.21
N LEU A 160 0.98 3.94 12.42
CA LEU A 160 -0.34 4.29 11.90
C LEU A 160 -0.88 5.55 12.58
N ILE A 161 -0.74 5.66 13.91
CA ILE A 161 -1.17 6.85 14.66
C ILE A 161 -0.36 8.07 14.25
N LEU A 162 0.97 7.93 14.10
CA LEU A 162 1.86 9.02 13.69
C LEU A 162 1.48 9.55 12.31
N THR A 163 1.34 8.64 11.33
CA THR A 163 0.98 8.98 9.96
C THR A 163 -0.41 9.61 9.90
N GLY A 164 -1.38 9.07 10.65
CA GLY A 164 -2.72 9.65 10.75
C GLY A 164 -2.73 11.07 11.33
N PHE A 165 -1.93 11.32 12.37
CA PHE A 165 -1.77 12.66 12.94
C PHE A 165 -1.13 13.64 11.93
N LEU A 166 -0.06 13.21 11.24
CA LEU A 166 0.55 13.99 10.16
C LEU A 166 -0.46 14.29 9.05
N GLY A 167 -1.25 13.30 8.63
CA GLY A 167 -2.34 13.48 7.67
C GLY A 167 -3.39 14.49 8.12
N LEU A 168 -3.77 14.48 9.40
CA LEU A 168 -4.69 15.49 9.96
C LEU A 168 -4.08 16.90 9.92
N THR A 169 -2.80 17.05 10.26
CA THR A 169 -2.12 18.36 10.17
C THR A 169 -2.05 18.86 8.72
N LEU A 170 -1.80 17.97 7.76
CA LEU A 170 -1.82 18.29 6.34
C LEU A 170 -3.22 18.71 5.88
N LEU A 171 -4.27 18.00 6.31
CA LEU A 171 -5.66 18.32 5.98
C LEU A 171 -6.02 19.72 6.48
N VAL A 172 -5.70 20.03 7.74
CA VAL A 172 -5.93 21.37 8.31
C VAL A 172 -5.15 22.43 7.52
N SER A 173 -3.88 22.16 7.18
CA SER A 173 -3.06 23.07 6.39
C SER A 173 -3.61 23.29 4.98
N ALA A 174 -4.12 22.24 4.33
CA ALA A 174 -4.67 22.32 2.98
C ALA A 174 -5.98 23.10 2.96
N VAL A 175 -6.89 22.82 3.91
CA VAL A 175 -8.16 23.54 4.05
C VAL A 175 -7.91 25.02 4.36
N THR A 176 -7.07 25.33 5.34
CA THR A 176 -6.73 26.73 5.67
C THR A 176 -6.03 27.45 4.52
N GLY A 177 -5.13 26.76 3.81
CA GLY A 177 -4.46 27.26 2.61
C GLY A 177 -5.46 27.62 1.51
N LEU A 178 -6.47 26.78 1.27
CA LEU A 178 -7.54 27.04 0.29
C LEU A 178 -8.30 28.33 0.59
N PHE A 179 -8.63 28.56 1.87
CA PHE A 179 -9.34 29.77 2.32
C PHE A 179 -8.48 31.04 2.20
N ILE A 180 -7.23 30.97 2.68
CA ILE A 180 -6.29 32.11 2.69
C ILE A 180 -5.89 32.49 1.25
N HIS A 181 -5.57 31.49 0.43
CA HIS A 181 -5.06 31.67 -0.92
C HIS A 181 -6.13 31.59 -2.01
N ARG A 182 -7.42 31.78 -1.68
CA ARG A 182 -8.54 31.74 -2.64
C ARG A 182 -8.36 32.63 -3.88
N LYS A 183 -7.60 33.72 -3.77
CA LYS A 183 -7.27 34.62 -4.88
C LYS A 183 -6.37 33.93 -5.92
N LEU A 184 -5.38 33.15 -5.48
CA LEU A 184 -4.48 32.41 -6.37
C LEU A 184 -5.26 31.42 -7.24
N ILE A 185 -6.28 30.76 -6.68
CA ILE A 185 -7.14 29.83 -7.43
C ILE A 185 -7.85 30.58 -8.56
N LYS A 186 -8.42 31.76 -8.28
CA LYS A 186 -9.07 32.59 -9.31
C LYS A 186 -8.08 32.97 -10.41
N GLU A 187 -6.86 33.35 -10.03
CA GLU A 187 -5.82 33.74 -10.98
C GLU A 187 -5.29 32.57 -11.82
N LEU A 188 -5.21 31.36 -11.26
CA LEU A 188 -4.80 30.14 -11.97
C LEU A 188 -5.72 29.81 -13.15
N PHE A 189 -7.02 30.05 -12.98
CA PHE A 189 -8.05 29.83 -14.01
C PHE A 189 -8.38 31.09 -14.82
N THR A 190 -7.72 32.21 -14.56
CA THR A 190 -7.90 33.41 -15.38
C THR A 190 -6.95 33.34 -16.56
N PHE A 191 -7.45 32.91 -17.72
CA PHE A 191 -6.69 32.92 -18.97
C PHE A 191 -6.32 34.37 -19.32
N ARG A 192 -5.04 34.73 -19.12
CA ARG A 192 -4.56 36.10 -19.24
C ARG A 192 -4.10 36.37 -20.67
N ARG A 193 -5.06 36.63 -21.56
CA ARG A 193 -4.81 36.83 -23.00
C ARG A 193 -4.00 38.11 -23.33
N ASP A 194 -4.07 39.12 -22.46
CA ASP A 194 -3.53 40.47 -22.73
C ASP A 194 -2.21 40.81 -21.99
N LYS A 195 -1.48 39.82 -21.46
CA LYS A 195 -0.09 40.05 -21.02
C LYS A 195 0.82 39.97 -22.24
N GLY A 196 1.21 41.13 -22.76
CA GLY A 196 2.15 41.27 -23.87
C GLY A 196 3.49 40.59 -23.62
N LEU A 197 4.19 40.28 -24.71
CA LEU A 197 5.51 39.63 -24.80
C LEU A 197 6.64 40.28 -23.97
N ASP A 198 6.38 41.41 -23.30
CA ASP A 198 7.36 42.14 -22.47
C ASP A 198 7.96 41.29 -21.35
N ILE A 199 7.23 40.31 -20.81
CA ILE A 199 7.73 39.48 -19.69
C ILE A 199 8.66 38.36 -20.19
N ALA A 200 8.67 38.05 -21.50
CA ALA A 200 9.57 37.03 -22.07
C ALA A 200 10.95 37.59 -22.46
N VAL A 201 11.14 38.92 -22.42
CA VAL A 201 12.37 39.60 -22.88
C VAL A 201 13.06 40.39 -21.74
N SER A 202 12.44 40.50 -20.56
CA SER A 202 13.06 41.09 -19.37
C SER A 202 13.28 40.06 -18.26
N ASP A 203 14.24 39.16 -18.47
CA ASP A 203 15.24 38.71 -17.48
C ASP A 203 16.28 37.82 -18.18
#